data_AF-A0A9W4HIY4-F1
#
_entry.id   AF-A0A9W4HIY4-F1
#
_cell.length_a   1.000
_cell.length_b   1.000
_cell.length_c   1.000
_cell.angle_alpha   90.00
_cell.angle_beta   90.00
_cell.angle_gamma   90.00
#
_symmetry.space_group_name_H-M   'P 1'
#
loop_
_entity.id
_entity.type
_entity.pdbx_description
1 polymer ?
#
loop_
_entity_poly.entity_id
_entity_poly.type
_entity_poly.pdbx_seq_one_letter_code
_entity_poly.pdbx_strand_id
1 'polypeptide(L)'
;MSLGTSADNAEIVAAGFHTFRAPLPEHAAEVTSLIADLYSISSSLTNLEALNKDPRYRRNFLLIQSDLSLVQTSLKYTVDDTLDFFRALDGGQTSSAVYKRTWTALNDFFWDEAQYSLATRLAKYKTFMRELAEVVKDDGQDPQYLAGLRNGMKLLCDVQASHITERLRRVPLYRNASSGSAEPMSPASDPRAPRPRSHERRRPAYTSPTSPMSASSGTYSDFPPSVPSVPASPMTSATSATSATSRSTNTGRPHWAQVVFKTFSTNTPLPRVGERSNCYGDICPDAREMLIGRGFEELLEFRPEGESHLRVYFYIRKRDSHVRILIKVPHRSRSSDYYTLPLSLVDVQRDGSCLCLYRQRRGKNENVLWALLTFKTMEALVTFHHTLLALRSQDLASDAKGDNLSDCELIDEVELYGGKINDDGYLHGLRIWEDQKTGAVRLQASVHGGEMGRTPVWTAFFNHNLEKNWIKSEDSKTLVLRHLKPIIFMSEEDYVSPRNSYGRIIEFKSSSGE
;
A
#
# COMPACT_ATOMS: atom_id res chain seq x y z
N MET A 1 7.70 11.19 -30.29
CA MET A 1 6.23 11.23 -30.31
C MET A 1 5.81 12.67 -30.15
N SER A 2 4.89 13.21 -30.96
CA SER A 2 4.39 14.58 -30.76
C SER A 2 3.43 14.64 -29.57
N LEU A 3 3.27 15.82 -28.96
CA LEU A 3 2.35 16.03 -27.83
C LEU A 3 0.90 15.75 -28.24
N GLY A 4 0.47 16.24 -29.41
CA GLY A 4 -0.84 15.93 -29.98
C GLY A 4 -1.13 14.43 -30.09
N THR A 5 -0.18 13.63 -30.60
CA THR A 5 -0.40 12.16 -30.66
C THR A 5 -0.51 11.53 -29.27
N SER A 6 0.23 12.02 -28.26
CA SER A 6 0.07 11.57 -26.88
C SER A 6 -1.31 11.94 -26.31
N ALA A 7 -1.83 13.13 -26.66
CA ALA A 7 -3.14 13.61 -26.24
C ALA A 7 -4.26 12.76 -26.86
N ASP A 8 -4.22 12.57 -28.18
CA ASP A 8 -5.17 11.72 -28.92
C ASP A 8 -5.21 10.30 -28.34
N ASN A 9 -4.04 9.73 -28.04
CA ASN A 9 -3.92 8.39 -27.45
C ASN A 9 -4.58 8.31 -26.06
N ALA A 10 -4.47 9.35 -25.22
CA ALA A 10 -5.15 9.39 -23.93
C ALA A 10 -6.68 9.45 -24.09
N GLU A 11 -7.18 10.19 -25.08
CA GLU A 11 -8.61 10.26 -25.40
C GLU A 11 -9.17 8.93 -25.92
N ILE A 12 -8.40 8.20 -26.73
CA ILE A 12 -8.79 6.86 -27.19
C ILE A 12 -8.97 5.91 -26.00
N VAL A 13 -8.05 5.95 -25.03
CA VAL A 13 -8.18 5.13 -23.81
C VAL A 13 -9.40 5.57 -22.98
N ALA A 14 -9.66 6.88 -22.87
CA ALA A 14 -10.83 7.39 -22.17
C ALA A 14 -12.14 6.89 -22.82
N ALA A 15 -12.21 6.91 -24.16
CA ALA A 15 -13.31 6.35 -24.94
C ALA A 15 -13.47 4.83 -24.71
N GLY A 16 -12.35 4.09 -24.60
CA GLY A 16 -12.37 2.67 -24.28
C GLY A 16 -12.99 2.39 -22.90
N PHE A 17 -12.62 3.15 -21.87
CA PHE A 17 -13.18 2.99 -20.52
C PHE A 17 -14.69 3.24 -20.44
N HIS A 18 -15.27 4.07 -21.32
CA HIS A 18 -16.73 4.24 -21.36
C HIS A 18 -17.49 2.93 -21.55
N THR A 19 -16.89 1.95 -22.25
CA THR A 19 -17.51 0.63 -22.49
C THR A 19 -17.64 -0.21 -21.21
N PHE A 20 -16.82 0.05 -20.18
CA PHE A 20 -16.83 -0.68 -18.90
C PHE A 20 -17.93 -0.20 -17.95
N ARG A 21 -18.45 1.02 -18.13
CA ARG A 21 -19.33 1.67 -17.15
C ARG A 21 -20.68 0.96 -16.96
N ALA A 22 -21.30 0.49 -18.05
CA ALA A 22 -22.60 -0.19 -17.98
C ALA A 22 -22.47 -1.66 -17.51
N PRO A 23 -21.49 -2.46 -17.98
CA PRO A 23 -21.30 -3.83 -17.51
C PRO A 23 -20.80 -3.97 -16.06
N LEU A 24 -20.22 -2.90 -15.49
CA LEU A 24 -19.61 -2.85 -14.15
C LEU A 24 -20.18 -1.70 -13.30
N PRO A 25 -21.47 -1.74 -12.91
CA PRO A 25 -22.08 -0.67 -12.12
C PRO A 25 -21.39 -0.47 -10.76
N GLU A 26 -20.84 -1.53 -10.16
CA GLU A 26 -20.07 -1.46 -8.91
C GLU A 26 -18.80 -0.60 -9.00
N HIS A 27 -18.20 -0.48 -10.20
CA HIS A 27 -16.98 0.30 -10.44
C HIS A 27 -17.25 1.58 -11.24
N ALA A 28 -18.51 1.96 -11.46
CA ALA A 28 -18.87 3.06 -12.35
C ALA A 28 -18.26 4.41 -11.93
N ALA A 29 -18.10 4.66 -10.62
CA ALA A 29 -17.46 5.86 -10.10
C ALA A 29 -15.96 5.90 -10.43
N GLU A 30 -15.27 4.78 -10.20
CA GLU A 30 -13.83 4.63 -10.48
C GLU A 30 -13.54 4.75 -11.98
N VAL A 31 -14.32 4.05 -12.83
CA VAL A 31 -14.22 4.16 -14.29
C VAL A 31 -14.44 5.61 -14.74
N THR A 32 -15.42 6.32 -14.17
CA THR A 32 -15.67 7.73 -14.50
C THR A 32 -14.51 8.62 -14.08
N SER A 33 -13.87 8.35 -12.94
CA SER A 33 -12.68 9.07 -12.49
C SER A 33 -11.49 8.86 -13.43
N LEU A 34 -11.25 7.63 -13.89
CA LEU A 34 -10.18 7.34 -14.85
C LEU A 34 -10.39 8.07 -16.18
N ILE A 35 -11.64 8.11 -16.67
CA ILE A 35 -12.01 8.84 -17.88
C ILE A 35 -11.69 10.34 -17.71
N ALA A 36 -12.12 10.94 -16.59
CA ALA A 36 -11.86 12.35 -16.31
C ALA A 36 -10.34 12.65 -16.24
N ASP A 37 -9.58 11.75 -15.63
CA ASP A 37 -8.13 11.88 -15.50
C ASP A 37 -7.41 11.81 -16.85
N LEU A 38 -7.83 10.93 -17.75
CA LEU A 38 -7.28 10.83 -19.11
C LEU A 38 -7.58 12.08 -19.95
N TYR A 39 -8.79 12.63 -19.86
CA TYR A 39 -9.10 13.90 -20.52
C TYR A 39 -8.32 15.08 -19.92
N SER A 40 -8.08 15.07 -18.61
CA SER A 40 -7.21 16.06 -17.95
C SER A 40 -5.76 15.96 -18.43
N ILE A 41 -5.25 14.74 -18.68
CA ILE A 41 -3.93 14.52 -19.29
C ILE A 41 -3.90 15.03 -20.73
N SER A 42 -4.91 14.71 -21.56
CA SER A 42 -5.02 15.23 -22.93
C SER A 42 -4.98 16.77 -22.96
N SER A 43 -5.76 17.41 -22.09
CA SER A 43 -5.78 18.87 -21.94
C SER A 43 -4.42 19.44 -21.51
N SER A 44 -3.73 18.77 -20.57
CA SER A 44 -2.39 19.18 -20.10
C SER A 44 -1.34 19.08 -21.22
N LEU A 45 -1.38 18.02 -22.03
CA LEU A 45 -0.51 17.84 -23.19
C LEU A 45 -0.78 18.89 -24.28
N THR A 46 -2.05 19.19 -24.54
CA THR A 46 -2.46 20.25 -25.49
C THR A 46 -1.99 21.63 -25.02
N ASN A 47 -2.11 21.92 -23.72
CA ASN A 47 -1.60 23.16 -23.13
C ASN A 47 -0.07 23.27 -23.26
N LEU A 48 0.68 22.19 -22.96
CA LEU A 48 2.13 22.15 -23.18
C LEU A 48 2.50 22.33 -24.66
N GLU A 49 1.69 21.80 -25.59
CA GLU A 49 1.90 22.03 -27.03
C GLU A 49 1.67 23.49 -27.42
N ALA A 50 0.66 24.14 -26.85
CA ALA A 50 0.41 25.57 -27.06
C ALA A 50 1.57 26.42 -26.52
N LEU A 51 2.10 26.09 -25.33
CA LEU A 51 3.27 26.75 -24.74
C LEU A 51 4.53 26.56 -25.59
N ASN A 52 4.72 25.40 -26.21
CA ASN A 52 5.85 25.15 -27.13
C ASN A 52 5.79 26.03 -28.39
N LYS A 53 4.57 26.34 -28.87
CA LYS A 53 4.35 27.17 -30.07
C LYS A 53 4.46 28.67 -29.77
N ASP A 54 4.34 29.08 -28.52
CA ASP A 54 4.45 30.49 -28.12
C ASP A 54 5.93 30.96 -28.11
N PRO A 55 6.29 31.98 -28.89
CA PRO A 55 7.66 32.51 -28.93
C PRO A 55 8.20 32.96 -27.57
N ARG A 56 7.33 33.40 -26.65
CA ARG A 56 7.71 33.93 -25.33
C ARG A 56 8.31 32.85 -24.43
N TYR A 57 7.80 31.62 -24.55
CA TYR A 57 8.14 30.52 -23.67
C TYR A 57 9.18 29.57 -24.26
N ARG A 58 9.58 29.78 -25.52
CA ARG A 58 10.48 28.88 -26.27
C ARG A 58 11.78 28.57 -25.54
N ARG A 59 12.38 29.53 -24.85
CA ARG A 59 13.63 29.34 -24.10
C ARG A 59 13.42 28.44 -22.87
N ASN A 60 12.35 28.68 -22.12
CA ASN A 60 12.02 27.90 -20.93
C ASN A 60 11.55 26.49 -21.30
N PHE A 61 10.87 26.36 -22.45
CA PHE A 61 10.43 25.07 -22.97
C PHE A 61 11.61 24.11 -23.25
N LEU A 62 12.77 24.62 -23.66
CA LEU A 62 13.97 23.80 -23.83
C LEU A 62 14.48 23.19 -22.52
N LEU A 63 14.21 23.82 -21.37
CA LEU A 63 14.64 23.32 -20.06
C LEU A 63 13.87 22.05 -19.67
N ILE A 64 12.58 21.98 -20.02
CA ILE A 64 11.72 20.85 -19.66
C ILE A 64 11.74 19.72 -20.70
N GLN A 65 12.43 19.87 -21.82
CA GLN A 65 12.30 18.93 -22.96
C GLN A 65 12.66 17.49 -22.57
N SER A 66 13.67 17.31 -21.72
CA SER A 66 14.07 15.99 -21.23
C SER A 66 12.99 15.35 -20.34
N ASP A 67 12.44 16.12 -19.39
CA ASP A 67 11.37 15.67 -18.50
C ASP A 67 10.06 15.41 -19.25
N LEU A 68 9.77 16.23 -20.25
CA LEU A 68 8.62 16.04 -21.12
C LEU A 68 8.74 14.74 -21.93
N SER A 69 9.93 14.47 -22.48
CA SER A 69 10.17 13.20 -23.18
C SER A 69 10.03 11.99 -22.27
N LEU A 70 10.43 12.13 -21.00
CA LEU A 70 10.32 11.09 -19.99
C LEU A 70 8.85 10.77 -19.69
N VAL A 71 8.02 11.78 -19.39
CA VAL A 71 6.60 11.56 -19.10
C VAL A 71 5.83 11.06 -20.32
N GLN A 72 6.15 11.54 -21.53
CA GLN A 72 5.54 11.02 -22.76
C GLN A 72 5.86 9.55 -23.00
N THR A 73 7.10 9.14 -22.69
CA THR A 73 7.51 7.74 -22.83
C THR A 73 6.77 6.84 -21.84
N SER A 74 6.71 7.23 -20.57
CA SER A 74 5.97 6.47 -19.56
C SER A 74 4.47 6.39 -19.86
N LEU A 75 3.87 7.53 -20.24
CA LEU A 75 2.46 7.60 -20.61
C LEU A 75 2.16 6.70 -21.81
N LYS A 76 3.05 6.67 -22.82
CA LYS A 76 2.91 5.77 -23.96
C LYS A 76 2.79 4.32 -23.50
N TYR A 77 3.70 3.85 -22.65
CA TYR A 77 3.65 2.48 -22.15
C TYR A 77 2.32 2.18 -21.45
N THR A 78 1.90 3.07 -20.55
CA THR A 78 0.62 2.92 -19.85
C THR A 78 -0.58 2.87 -20.80
N VAL A 79 -0.61 3.73 -21.82
CA VAL A 79 -1.67 3.72 -22.84
C VAL A 79 -1.64 2.43 -23.65
N ASP A 80 -0.47 2.02 -24.15
CA ASP A 80 -0.31 0.81 -24.96
C ASP A 80 -0.75 -0.44 -24.15
N ASP A 81 -0.35 -0.55 -22.89
CA ASP A 81 -0.76 -1.64 -22.00
C ASP A 81 -2.26 -1.63 -21.73
N THR A 82 -2.86 -0.45 -21.50
CA THR A 82 -4.31 -0.34 -21.31
C THR A 82 -5.09 -0.77 -22.56
N LEU A 83 -4.63 -0.33 -23.74
CA LEU A 83 -5.23 -0.72 -25.02
C LEU A 83 -5.12 -2.23 -25.27
N ASP A 84 -4.04 -2.87 -24.83
CA ASP A 84 -3.91 -4.33 -24.92
C ASP A 84 -4.98 -5.08 -24.14
N PHE A 85 -5.40 -4.58 -22.97
CA PHE A 85 -6.54 -5.13 -22.25
C PHE A 85 -7.87 -4.91 -22.99
N PHE A 86 -8.04 -3.75 -23.63
CA PHE A 86 -9.26 -3.48 -24.40
C PHE A 86 -9.37 -4.38 -25.64
N ARG A 87 -8.25 -4.69 -26.30
CA ARG A 87 -8.22 -5.65 -27.42
C ARG A 87 -8.71 -7.04 -27.03
N ALA A 88 -8.59 -7.44 -25.76
CA ALA A 88 -9.13 -8.70 -25.27
C ALA A 88 -10.67 -8.71 -25.18
N LEU A 89 -11.31 -7.54 -25.26
CA LEU A 89 -12.77 -7.36 -25.28
C LEU A 89 -13.33 -7.25 -26.70
N ASP A 90 -12.47 -7.03 -27.70
CA ASP A 90 -12.86 -6.91 -29.11
C ASP A 90 -13.16 -8.29 -29.70
N GLY A 91 -14.42 -8.73 -29.51
CA GLY A 91 -14.90 -10.02 -30.01
C GLY A 91 -16.38 -10.27 -29.73
N GLY A 92 -17.29 -9.67 -30.51
CA GLY A 92 -18.73 -9.97 -30.47
C GLY A 92 -19.43 -9.64 -29.14
N GLN A 93 -20.54 -10.33 -28.82
CA GLN A 93 -21.28 -10.12 -27.56
C GLN A 93 -20.43 -10.55 -26.35
N THR A 94 -19.65 -9.62 -25.83
CA THR A 94 -18.84 -9.79 -24.63
C THR A 94 -19.74 -9.78 -23.39
N SER A 95 -19.73 -10.87 -22.61
CA SER A 95 -20.54 -10.98 -21.40
C SER A 95 -20.00 -10.10 -20.26
N SER A 96 -20.87 -9.67 -19.34
CA SER A 96 -20.46 -8.89 -18.14
C SER A 96 -19.36 -9.59 -17.33
N ALA A 97 -19.31 -10.93 -17.30
CA ALA A 97 -18.25 -11.68 -16.63
C ALA A 97 -16.85 -11.46 -17.25
N VAL A 98 -16.77 -11.27 -18.58
CA VAL A 98 -15.51 -10.99 -19.27
C VAL A 98 -15.04 -9.56 -18.97
N TYR A 99 -15.95 -8.58 -18.90
CA TYR A 99 -15.64 -7.23 -18.43
C TYR A 99 -15.09 -7.25 -16.99
N LYS A 100 -15.73 -7.99 -16.07
CA LYS A 100 -15.25 -8.13 -14.68
C LYS A 100 -13.84 -8.72 -14.64
N ARG A 101 -13.60 -9.81 -15.36
CA ARG A 101 -12.28 -10.45 -15.40
C ARG A 101 -11.21 -9.53 -15.99
N THR A 102 -11.53 -8.81 -17.06
CA THR A 102 -10.59 -7.89 -17.72
C THR A 102 -10.29 -6.69 -16.83
N TRP A 103 -11.30 -6.17 -16.13
CA TRP A 103 -11.12 -5.12 -15.13
C TRP A 103 -10.20 -5.55 -13.98
N THR A 104 -10.44 -6.73 -13.40
CA THR A 104 -9.55 -7.29 -12.38
C THR A 104 -8.13 -7.48 -12.90
N ALA A 105 -7.97 -8.06 -14.11
CA ALA A 105 -6.65 -8.27 -14.70
C ALA A 105 -5.90 -6.96 -15.01
N LEU A 106 -6.62 -5.92 -15.44
CA LEU A 106 -6.07 -4.57 -15.65
C LEU A 106 -5.57 -3.98 -14.32
N ASN A 107 -6.38 -4.07 -13.27
CA ASN A 107 -5.99 -3.58 -11.95
C ASN A 107 -4.81 -4.35 -11.37
N ASP A 108 -4.84 -5.68 -11.47
CA ASP A 108 -3.74 -6.56 -11.04
C ASP A 108 -2.45 -6.24 -11.81
N PHE A 109 -2.52 -5.99 -13.13
CA PHE A 109 -1.37 -5.63 -13.95
C PHE A 109 -0.69 -4.35 -13.50
N PHE A 110 -1.45 -3.26 -13.34
CA PHE A 110 -0.88 -1.98 -12.93
C PHE A 110 -0.31 -2.03 -11.51
N TRP A 111 -0.94 -2.83 -10.64
CA TRP A 111 -0.46 -3.11 -9.30
C TRP A 111 0.83 -3.94 -9.30
N ASP A 112 0.88 -5.05 -10.03
CA ASP A 112 2.06 -5.92 -10.10
C ASP A 112 3.28 -5.19 -10.70
N GLU A 113 3.05 -4.34 -11.69
CA GLU A 113 4.12 -3.58 -12.34
C GLU A 113 4.73 -2.54 -11.38
N ALA A 114 3.93 -1.65 -10.79
CA ALA A 114 4.46 -0.48 -10.09
C ALA A 114 4.03 -0.33 -8.61
N GLN A 115 3.28 -1.29 -8.07
CA GLN A 115 2.75 -1.31 -6.71
C GLN A 115 1.75 -0.17 -6.41
N TYR A 116 1.08 0.35 -7.45
CA TYR A 116 -0.03 1.29 -7.32
C TYR A 116 -0.99 1.18 -8.50
N SER A 117 -2.22 1.65 -8.32
CA SER A 117 -3.28 1.55 -9.33
C SER A 117 -3.04 2.44 -10.56
N LEU A 118 -3.76 2.17 -11.64
CA LEU A 118 -3.80 3.04 -12.80
C LEU A 118 -4.18 4.48 -12.43
N ALA A 119 -5.17 4.66 -11.54
CA ALA A 119 -5.58 5.99 -11.09
C ALA A 119 -4.42 6.77 -10.46
N THR A 120 -3.67 6.16 -9.55
CA THR A 120 -2.48 6.77 -8.94
C THR A 120 -1.42 7.10 -9.99
N ARG A 121 -1.24 6.24 -10.99
CA ARG A 121 -0.31 6.49 -12.10
C ARG A 121 -0.71 7.71 -12.93
N LEU A 122 -1.99 7.81 -13.30
CA LEU A 122 -2.52 8.96 -14.04
C LEU A 122 -2.40 10.26 -13.22
N ALA A 123 -2.63 10.19 -11.91
CA ALA A 123 -2.41 11.33 -11.01
C ALA A 123 -0.95 11.80 -11.03
N LYS A 124 0.03 10.87 -10.98
CA LYS A 124 1.46 11.20 -11.09
C LYS A 124 1.78 11.88 -12.44
N TYR A 125 1.18 11.44 -13.55
CA TYR A 125 1.35 12.10 -14.85
C TYR A 125 0.80 13.54 -14.84
N LYS A 126 -0.43 13.74 -14.35
CA LYS A 126 -1.05 15.07 -14.25
C LYS A 126 -0.20 16.02 -13.41
N THR A 127 0.22 15.59 -12.22
CA THR A 127 1.05 16.40 -11.33
C THR A 127 2.35 16.77 -12.02
N PHE A 128 3.05 15.82 -12.63
CA PHE A 128 4.33 16.13 -13.28
C PHE A 128 4.15 17.09 -14.47
N MET A 129 3.16 16.87 -15.34
CA MET A 129 2.89 17.79 -16.47
C MET A 129 2.48 19.19 -16.02
N ARG A 130 1.73 19.31 -14.91
CA ARG A 130 1.38 20.61 -14.31
C ARG A 130 2.65 21.34 -13.89
N GLU A 131 3.53 20.69 -13.13
CA GLU A 131 4.78 21.33 -12.70
C GLU A 131 5.66 21.73 -13.89
N LEU A 132 5.72 20.92 -14.96
CA LEU A 132 6.42 21.28 -16.19
C LEU A 132 5.81 22.52 -16.86
N ALA A 133 4.48 22.67 -16.87
CA ALA A 133 3.84 23.86 -17.40
C ALA A 133 4.17 25.11 -16.58
N GLU A 134 4.28 24.98 -15.25
CA GLU A 134 4.67 26.08 -14.37
C GLU A 134 6.16 26.46 -14.54
N VAL A 135 7.07 25.49 -14.76
CA VAL A 135 8.48 25.77 -15.13
C VAL A 135 8.53 26.66 -16.37
N VAL A 136 7.71 26.34 -17.37
CA VAL A 136 7.70 27.05 -18.65
C VAL A 136 7.22 28.49 -18.48
N LYS A 137 6.23 28.71 -17.62
CA LYS A 137 5.67 30.04 -17.32
C LYS A 137 6.53 30.88 -16.39
N ASP A 138 7.59 30.31 -15.80
CA ASP A 138 8.43 30.95 -14.78
C ASP A 138 7.62 31.37 -13.53
N ASP A 139 6.61 30.56 -13.17
CA ASP A 139 5.83 30.74 -11.94
C ASP A 139 6.47 29.92 -10.82
N GLY A 140 6.70 30.55 -9.66
CA GLY A 140 7.64 30.12 -8.60
C GLY A 140 7.79 28.61 -8.39
N GLN A 141 9.01 28.11 -8.58
CA GLN A 141 9.35 26.68 -8.55
C GLN A 141 10.01 26.27 -7.23
N ASP A 142 9.67 25.08 -6.72
CA ASP A 142 10.51 24.33 -5.78
C ASP A 142 11.38 23.31 -6.57
N PRO A 143 12.69 23.57 -6.74
CA PRO A 143 13.57 22.67 -7.49
C PRO A 143 13.67 21.27 -6.88
N GLN A 144 13.44 21.12 -5.57
CA GLN A 144 13.52 19.83 -4.89
C GLN A 144 12.28 18.99 -5.19
N TYR A 145 11.10 19.61 -5.22
CA TYR A 145 9.85 18.95 -5.57
C TYR A 145 9.88 18.38 -7.00
N LEU A 146 10.30 19.19 -7.98
CA LEU A 146 10.41 18.74 -9.38
C LEU A 146 11.45 17.62 -9.54
N ALA A 147 12.56 17.68 -8.81
CA ALA A 147 13.57 16.61 -8.80
C ALA A 147 13.00 15.30 -8.24
N GLY A 148 12.16 15.37 -7.20
CA GLY A 148 11.43 14.22 -6.66
C GLY A 148 10.50 13.58 -7.69
N LEU A 149 9.67 14.39 -8.35
CA LEU A 149 8.78 13.93 -9.42
C LEU A 149 9.54 13.29 -10.59
N ARG A 150 10.65 13.91 -11.02
CA ARG A 150 11.52 13.38 -12.07
C ARG A 150 12.09 12.02 -11.69
N ASN A 151 12.57 11.86 -10.46
CA ASN A 151 13.12 10.58 -9.99
C ASN A 151 12.05 9.49 -9.91
N GLY A 152 10.85 9.82 -9.43
CA GLY A 152 9.72 8.90 -9.43
C GLY A 152 9.32 8.46 -10.85
N MET A 153 9.30 9.39 -11.80
CA MET A 153 8.99 9.10 -13.20
C MET A 153 10.06 8.23 -13.88
N LYS A 154 11.34 8.46 -13.58
CA LYS A 154 12.44 7.60 -14.07
C LYS A 154 12.28 6.17 -13.58
N LEU A 155 12.02 5.99 -12.28
CA LEU A 155 11.82 4.67 -11.69
C LEU A 155 10.65 3.93 -12.37
N LEU A 156 9.52 4.61 -12.59
CA LEU A 156 8.40 4.03 -13.31
C LEU A 156 8.77 3.63 -14.74
N CYS A 157 9.44 4.52 -15.48
CA CYS A 157 9.92 4.21 -16.83
C CYS A 157 10.83 2.98 -16.88
N ASP A 158 11.76 2.84 -15.93
CA ASP A 158 12.70 1.72 -15.85
C ASP A 158 11.96 0.39 -15.59
N VAL A 159 10.94 0.43 -14.72
CA VAL A 159 10.06 -0.71 -14.44
C VAL A 159 9.28 -1.12 -15.69
N GLN A 160 8.62 -0.16 -16.36
CA GLN A 160 7.84 -0.40 -17.57
C GLN A 160 8.71 -0.97 -18.71
N ALA A 161 9.91 -0.41 -18.91
CA ALA A 161 10.85 -0.89 -19.91
C ALA A 161 11.34 -2.32 -19.62
N SER A 162 11.57 -2.64 -18.34
CA SER A 162 11.95 -3.99 -17.91
C SER A 162 10.83 -5.00 -18.19
N HIS A 163 9.58 -4.62 -17.94
CA HIS A 163 8.42 -5.47 -18.18
C HIS A 163 8.21 -5.76 -19.68
N ILE A 164 8.37 -4.76 -20.55
CA ILE A 164 8.33 -4.95 -22.01
C ILE A 164 9.44 -5.91 -22.47
N THR A 165 10.64 -5.77 -21.91
CA THR A 165 11.77 -6.65 -22.24
C THR A 165 11.47 -8.11 -21.86
N GLU A 166 10.83 -8.33 -20.71
CA GLU A 166 10.42 -9.66 -20.26
C GLU A 166 9.26 -10.23 -21.11
N ARG A 167 8.30 -9.40 -21.52
CA ARG A 167 7.22 -9.80 -22.43
C ARG A 167 7.76 -10.22 -23.80
N LEU A 168 8.73 -9.48 -24.35
CA LEU A 168 9.41 -9.83 -25.60
C LEU A 168 10.25 -11.12 -25.47
N ARG A 169 10.84 -11.39 -24.30
CA ARG A 169 11.57 -12.65 -24.03
C ARG A 169 10.66 -13.88 -23.94
N ARG A 170 9.39 -13.70 -23.59
CA ARG A 170 8.40 -14.79 -23.49
C ARG A 170 7.65 -15.07 -24.80
N VAL A 171 7.89 -14.31 -25.88
CA VAL A 171 7.39 -14.65 -27.21
C VAL A 171 8.19 -15.86 -27.73
N PRO A 172 7.56 -17.02 -27.99
CA PRO A 172 8.26 -18.13 -28.61
C PRO A 172 8.75 -17.69 -29.99
N LEU A 173 10.06 -17.72 -30.21
CA LEU A 173 10.66 -17.62 -31.54
C LEU A 173 10.12 -18.78 -32.38
N TYR A 174 9.05 -18.53 -33.14
CA TYR A 174 8.78 -19.34 -34.32
C TYR A 174 9.95 -19.13 -35.27
N ARG A 175 10.85 -20.11 -35.22
CA ARG A 175 11.98 -20.28 -36.12
C ARG A 175 11.41 -20.48 -37.52
N ASN A 176 11.33 -19.40 -38.30
CA ASN A 176 11.14 -19.49 -39.74
C ASN A 176 12.36 -20.19 -40.33
N ALA A 177 12.23 -21.49 -40.58
CA ALA A 177 13.07 -22.19 -41.53
C ALA A 177 12.62 -21.78 -42.93
N SER A 178 13.43 -20.95 -43.57
CA SER A 178 13.42 -20.71 -45.00
C SER A 178 13.70 -22.04 -45.73
N SER A 179 12.71 -22.54 -46.46
CA SER A 179 12.93 -23.41 -47.62
C SER A 179 12.05 -22.90 -48.75
N GLY A 180 12.71 -22.38 -49.79
CA GLY A 180 12.04 -21.84 -50.96
C GLY A 180 11.52 -22.93 -51.90
N SER A 181 10.51 -22.51 -52.68
CA SER A 181 10.23 -22.90 -54.06
C SER A 181 9.88 -24.37 -54.35
N ALA A 182 8.60 -24.66 -54.58
CA ALA A 182 8.02 -24.71 -55.93
C ALA A 182 6.57 -25.25 -55.88
N GLU A 183 5.65 -24.49 -56.49
CA GLU A 183 4.37 -25.00 -57.03
C GLU A 183 4.64 -26.06 -58.15
N PRO A 184 3.67 -26.92 -58.59
CA PRO A 184 2.28 -26.52 -58.85
C PRO A 184 1.16 -27.59 -58.73
N MET A 185 -0.06 -27.12 -59.02
CA MET A 185 -1.27 -27.83 -59.53
C MET A 185 -2.30 -28.41 -58.54
N SER A 186 -3.43 -27.69 -58.46
CA SER A 186 -4.82 -28.17 -58.32
C SER A 186 -5.21 -29.15 -59.47
N PRO A 187 -6.29 -29.99 -59.38
CA PRO A 187 -7.62 -29.56 -58.92
C PRO A 187 -8.59 -30.58 -58.27
N ALA A 188 -9.67 -30.00 -57.72
CA ALA A 188 -11.08 -30.40 -57.79
C ALA A 188 -11.77 -31.15 -56.63
N SER A 189 -12.89 -30.53 -56.20
CA SER A 189 -14.19 -31.10 -55.83
C SER A 189 -14.61 -31.05 -54.35
N ASP A 190 -15.50 -30.09 -54.06
CA ASP A 190 -16.49 -30.02 -52.97
C ASP A 190 -17.61 -31.10 -53.16
N PRO A 191 -18.69 -31.22 -52.36
CA PRO A 191 -18.95 -30.91 -50.92
C PRO A 191 -19.68 -32.08 -50.18
N ARG A 192 -19.69 -32.10 -48.82
CA ARG A 192 -20.86 -32.39 -47.94
C ARG A 192 -20.49 -32.83 -46.51
N ALA A 193 -21.11 -32.17 -45.53
CA ALA A 193 -21.40 -32.72 -44.19
C ALA A 193 -22.61 -33.69 -44.25
N PRO A 194 -22.78 -34.67 -43.33
CA PRO A 194 -23.44 -34.40 -42.04
C PRO A 194 -22.97 -35.25 -40.81
N ARG A 195 -23.43 -34.83 -39.63
CA ARG A 195 -23.23 -35.33 -38.24
C ARG A 195 -23.85 -36.75 -37.95
N PRO A 196 -24.14 -37.17 -36.68
CA PRO A 196 -23.32 -37.89 -35.69
C PRO A 196 -23.98 -39.23 -35.20
N ARG A 197 -23.31 -40.06 -34.36
CA ARG A 197 -23.91 -41.10 -33.45
C ARG A 197 -22.80 -41.72 -32.58
N SER A 198 -22.76 -41.48 -31.26
CA SER A 198 -23.35 -42.26 -30.14
C SER A 198 -22.96 -43.74 -30.08
N HIS A 199 -22.23 -44.15 -29.02
CA HIS A 199 -22.70 -45.17 -28.08
C HIS A 199 -21.90 -45.20 -26.77
N GLU A 200 -22.68 -45.19 -25.72
CA GLU A 200 -22.43 -45.37 -24.29
C GLU A 200 -22.13 -46.85 -23.95
N ARG A 201 -21.18 -47.11 -23.04
CA ARG A 201 -21.19 -48.28 -22.13
C ARG A 201 -20.52 -47.96 -20.79
N ARG A 202 -21.28 -48.17 -19.72
CA ARG A 202 -20.91 -48.14 -18.30
C ARG A 202 -20.41 -49.52 -17.82
N ARG A 203 -19.37 -49.49 -16.96
CA ARG A 203 -19.09 -50.25 -15.70
C ARG A 203 -19.16 -51.80 -15.66
N PRO A 204 -18.42 -52.50 -14.76
CA PRO A 204 -18.50 -52.35 -13.29
C PRO A 204 -17.18 -52.42 -12.49
N ALA A 205 -17.30 -52.12 -11.19
CA ALA A 205 -16.30 -52.21 -10.12
C ALA A 205 -16.45 -53.54 -9.36
N TYR A 206 -15.40 -54.09 -8.71
CA TYR A 206 -15.51 -54.89 -7.47
C TYR A 206 -14.12 -55.18 -6.81
N THR A 207 -14.04 -54.82 -5.51
CA THR A 207 -13.40 -55.49 -4.34
C THR A 207 -11.95 -55.98 -4.32
N SER A 208 -11.22 -55.52 -3.27
CA SER A 208 -10.06 -56.14 -2.60
C SER A 208 -10.43 -57.40 -1.81
N PRO A 209 -9.47 -58.26 -1.40
CA PRO A 209 -9.01 -58.22 0.01
C PRO A 209 -7.54 -58.66 0.33
N THR A 210 -6.99 -58.07 1.41
CA THR A 210 -6.07 -58.55 2.49
C THR A 210 -4.81 -59.43 2.29
N SER A 211 -3.65 -58.85 2.70
CA SER A 211 -2.55 -59.32 3.63
C SER A 211 -1.78 -60.65 3.37
N PRO A 212 -0.62 -61.00 4.03
CA PRO A 212 0.19 -60.33 5.08
C PRO A 212 1.77 -60.40 4.98
N MET A 213 2.43 -59.58 5.83
CA MET A 213 3.63 -59.82 6.69
C MET A 213 5.07 -60.12 6.18
N SER A 214 5.97 -59.22 6.62
CA SER A 214 7.24 -59.41 7.39
C SER A 214 8.55 -59.94 6.77
N ALA A 215 9.63 -59.17 6.97
CA ALA A 215 10.87 -59.52 7.73
C ALA A 215 11.87 -58.32 7.68
N SER A 216 12.20 -57.66 8.81
CA SER A 216 13.42 -57.86 9.63
C SER A 216 14.70 -57.33 8.97
N SER A 217 15.39 -56.27 9.41
CA SER A 217 16.13 -56.02 10.69
C SER A 217 17.63 -55.93 10.36
N GLY A 218 18.35 -54.93 10.89
CA GLY A 218 19.77 -54.72 10.63
C GLY A 218 20.33 -53.43 11.24
N THR A 219 20.48 -53.43 12.56
CA THR A 219 21.24 -52.46 13.38
C THR A 219 22.74 -52.60 13.09
N TYR A 220 23.53 -51.51 13.13
CA TYR A 220 24.82 -51.41 13.84
C TYR A 220 25.29 -49.95 13.93
N SER A 221 25.84 -49.62 15.09
CA SER A 221 26.43 -48.35 15.56
C SER A 221 27.92 -48.28 15.15
N ASP A 222 28.50 -47.08 15.02
CA ASP A 222 29.69 -46.64 15.78
C ASP A 222 30.36 -45.33 15.25
N PHE A 223 30.67 -44.45 16.21
CA PHE A 223 31.56 -43.26 16.19
C PHE A 223 32.87 -43.63 16.97
N PRO A 224 33.91 -42.76 17.17
CA PRO A 224 34.53 -41.61 16.49
C PRO A 224 36.10 -41.78 16.40
N PRO A 225 37.01 -40.75 16.21
CA PRO A 225 37.35 -39.72 17.21
C PRO A 225 37.75 -38.30 16.67
N SER A 226 37.71 -37.32 17.58
CA SER A 226 38.25 -35.93 17.48
C SER A 226 39.74 -35.84 17.86
N VAL A 227 40.51 -34.83 17.40
CA VAL A 227 41.33 -33.76 18.11
C VAL A 227 42.26 -33.02 17.08
N PRO A 228 42.99 -31.90 17.36
CA PRO A 228 42.91 -30.82 18.37
C PRO A 228 43.06 -29.36 17.80
N SER A 229 42.88 -28.37 18.68
CA SER A 229 42.87 -26.90 18.50
C SER A 229 44.13 -26.19 19.03
N VAL A 230 44.53 -25.02 18.45
CA VAL A 230 45.35 -23.94 19.09
C VAL A 230 45.21 -22.60 18.29
N PRO A 231 45.50 -21.39 18.82
CA PRO A 231 44.74 -20.62 19.81
C PRO A 231 44.26 -19.24 19.28
N ALA A 232 43.26 -18.66 19.96
CA ALA A 232 42.89 -17.25 19.88
C ALA A 232 43.26 -16.53 21.19
N SER A 233 43.64 -15.25 21.08
CA SER A 233 43.72 -14.27 22.19
C SER A 233 43.30 -12.89 21.64
N PRO A 234 42.87 -11.92 22.48
CA PRO A 234 41.57 -11.89 23.15
C PRO A 234 40.75 -10.63 22.77
N MET A 235 39.42 -10.73 22.75
CA MET A 235 38.52 -9.57 22.75
C MET A 235 38.19 -9.14 24.18
N THR A 236 38.40 -7.86 24.46
CA THR A 236 37.80 -7.14 25.56
C THR A 236 36.31 -6.86 25.28
N SER A 237 35.47 -7.29 26.21
CA SER A 237 34.16 -6.80 26.63
C SER A 237 33.40 -5.76 25.76
N ALA A 238 32.18 -6.12 25.34
CA ALA A 238 30.94 -5.37 25.63
C ALA A 238 29.71 -6.02 24.96
N THR A 239 28.87 -6.62 25.80
CA THR A 239 27.41 -6.52 25.91
C THR A 239 26.50 -6.50 24.65
N SER A 240 25.45 -7.34 24.74
CA SER A 240 24.14 -7.28 24.06
C SER A 240 24.02 -8.04 22.73
N ALA A 241 23.72 -9.33 22.85
CA ALA A 241 23.23 -10.16 21.75
C ALA A 241 21.82 -9.72 21.31
N THR A 242 21.74 -9.04 20.17
CA THR A 242 20.50 -8.91 19.40
C THR A 242 20.16 -10.26 18.74
N SER A 243 18.99 -10.81 19.05
CA SER A 243 18.42 -11.95 18.33
C SER A 243 18.32 -11.62 16.84
N ALA A 244 19.05 -12.36 16.01
CA ALA A 244 19.01 -12.23 14.56
C ALA A 244 17.63 -12.64 14.03
N THR A 245 16.90 -11.69 13.47
CA THR A 245 15.69 -11.93 12.66
C THR A 245 16.08 -12.70 11.41
N SER A 246 15.37 -13.78 11.13
CA SER A 246 15.39 -14.50 9.85
C SER A 246 15.15 -13.52 8.70
N ARG A 247 16.21 -13.23 7.96
CA ARG A 247 16.22 -12.37 6.77
C ARG A 247 15.41 -13.03 5.66
N SER A 248 14.20 -12.56 5.46
CA SER A 248 13.58 -12.64 4.14
C SER A 248 14.30 -11.64 3.23
N THR A 249 14.79 -12.12 2.09
CA THR A 249 15.42 -11.33 1.05
C THR A 249 14.37 -10.46 0.35
N ASN A 250 14.04 -9.30 0.92
CA ASN A 250 13.37 -8.23 0.20
C ASN A 250 14.36 -7.11 -0.06
N THR A 251 14.72 -6.92 -1.33
CA THR A 251 15.48 -5.78 -1.85
C THR A 251 14.60 -4.53 -2.05
N GLY A 252 13.43 -4.48 -1.41
CA GLY A 252 12.51 -3.33 -1.43
C GLY A 252 12.58 -2.51 -0.13
N ARG A 253 12.17 -1.24 -0.19
CA ARG A 253 12.08 -0.38 1.00
C ARG A 253 11.14 -1.02 2.04
N PRO A 254 11.45 -0.92 3.34
CA PRO A 254 10.58 -1.47 4.39
C PRO A 254 9.26 -0.71 4.45
N HIS A 255 8.16 -1.41 4.73
CA HIS A 255 6.84 -0.80 4.89
C HIS A 255 6.84 0.20 6.06
N TRP A 256 6.13 1.33 5.93
CA TRP A 256 6.11 2.41 6.93
C TRP A 256 5.80 1.91 8.35
N ALA A 257 4.86 0.96 8.48
CA ALA A 257 4.48 0.38 9.77
C ALA A 257 5.65 -0.31 10.53
N GLN A 258 6.73 -0.70 9.85
CA GLN A 258 7.91 -1.33 10.48
C GLN A 258 8.80 -0.33 11.22
N VAL A 259 8.64 0.98 10.95
CA VAL A 259 9.47 2.03 11.53
C VAL A 259 8.74 2.89 12.56
N VAL A 260 7.40 2.94 12.57
CA VAL A 260 6.63 3.87 13.43
C VAL A 260 6.93 3.75 14.92
N PHE A 261 7.13 2.54 15.44
CA PHE A 261 7.43 2.31 16.86
C PHE A 261 8.88 2.63 17.26
N LYS A 262 9.72 3.07 16.31
CA LYS A 262 11.13 3.47 16.56
C LYS A 262 11.33 4.98 16.47
N THR A 263 10.29 5.73 16.14
CA THR A 263 10.42 7.12 15.68
C THR A 263 10.21 8.17 16.78
N PHE A 264 9.49 7.84 17.86
CA PHE A 264 9.22 8.79 18.93
C PHE A 264 10.41 8.96 19.89
N SER A 265 10.69 10.21 20.26
CA SER A 265 11.78 10.59 21.17
C SER A 265 11.31 10.98 22.57
N THR A 266 10.00 11.05 22.78
CA THR A 266 9.37 11.33 24.08
C THR A 266 8.81 10.05 24.66
N ASN A 267 8.69 10.01 25.98
CA ASN A 267 8.14 8.88 26.72
C ASN A 267 7.34 9.45 27.89
N THR A 268 6.12 9.87 27.60
CA THR A 268 5.22 10.48 28.58
C THR A 268 4.52 9.37 29.34
N PRO A 269 4.81 9.20 30.64
CA PRO A 269 4.34 8.04 31.39
C PRO A 269 2.83 8.11 31.61
N LEU A 270 2.16 7.00 31.36
CA LEU A 270 0.75 6.80 31.70
C LEU A 270 0.61 6.28 33.14
N PRO A 271 -0.52 6.57 33.83
CA PRO A 271 -0.81 6.01 35.13
C PRO A 271 -0.77 4.47 35.10
N ARG A 272 -0.20 3.84 36.13
CA ARG A 272 -0.16 2.38 36.21
C ARG A 272 -1.55 1.85 36.50
N VAL A 273 -2.01 0.92 35.68
CA VAL A 273 -3.26 0.18 35.86
C VAL A 273 -2.92 -1.25 36.30
N GLY A 274 -3.74 -1.85 37.16
CA GLY A 274 -3.54 -3.22 37.66
C GLY A 274 -3.90 -4.30 36.63
N GLU A 275 -4.60 -3.92 35.57
CA GLU A 275 -4.98 -4.78 34.46
C GLU A 275 -3.77 -5.16 33.60
N ARG A 276 -3.86 -6.30 32.94
CA ARG A 276 -2.82 -6.83 32.05
C ARG A 276 -3.41 -7.04 30.67
N SER A 277 -2.60 -6.86 29.64
CA SER A 277 -3.01 -7.16 28.28
C SER A 277 -3.39 -8.62 28.16
N ASN A 278 -4.51 -8.85 27.51
CA ASN A 278 -5.08 -10.17 27.34
C ASN A 278 -5.94 -10.22 26.09
N CYS A 279 -6.20 -11.43 25.58
CA CYS A 279 -7.12 -11.65 24.48
C CYS A 279 -8.26 -12.56 24.93
N TYR A 280 -9.48 -12.13 24.63
CA TYR A 280 -10.74 -12.81 24.95
C TYR A 280 -11.40 -13.40 23.71
N GLY A 281 -10.68 -13.39 22.57
CA GLY A 281 -11.17 -13.91 21.31
C GLY A 281 -11.27 -15.44 21.27
N ASP A 282 -11.81 -15.94 20.16
CA ASP A 282 -11.86 -17.37 19.88
C ASP A 282 -10.47 -17.88 19.48
N ILE A 283 -10.01 -18.98 20.08
CA ILE A 283 -8.70 -19.58 19.76
C ILE A 283 -8.74 -20.10 18.33
N CYS A 284 -7.76 -19.69 17.53
CA CYS A 284 -7.55 -20.17 16.17
C CYS A 284 -6.25 -21.00 16.15
N PRO A 285 -6.32 -22.34 16.27
CA PRO A 285 -5.14 -23.17 16.05
C PRO A 285 -4.62 -22.96 14.62
N ASP A 286 -3.30 -23.04 14.45
CA ASP A 286 -2.61 -22.90 13.16
C ASP A 286 -2.87 -21.57 12.42
N ALA A 287 -3.21 -20.51 13.18
CA ALA A 287 -3.51 -19.21 12.59
C ALA A 287 -2.38 -18.69 11.69
N ARG A 288 -1.12 -18.95 12.05
CA ARG A 288 0.04 -18.47 11.30
C ARG A 288 0.17 -19.18 9.95
N GLU A 289 0.07 -20.50 9.95
CA GLU A 289 0.12 -21.35 8.77
C GLU A 289 -1.05 -21.02 7.84
N MET A 290 -2.26 -20.81 8.39
CA MET A 290 -3.43 -20.39 7.64
C MET A 290 -3.23 -19.01 6.98
N LEU A 291 -2.65 -18.04 7.69
CA LEU A 291 -2.39 -16.70 7.15
C LEU A 291 -1.39 -16.78 6.00
N ILE A 292 -0.27 -17.48 6.19
CA ILE A 292 0.75 -17.67 5.15
C ILE A 292 0.15 -18.39 3.94
N GLY A 293 -0.61 -19.47 4.15
CA GLY A 293 -1.29 -20.21 3.08
C GLY A 293 -2.32 -19.38 2.30
N ARG A 294 -2.84 -18.29 2.88
CA ARG A 294 -3.75 -17.33 2.24
C ARG A 294 -3.03 -16.11 1.63
N GLY A 295 -1.70 -16.13 1.57
CA GLY A 295 -0.86 -15.08 0.98
C GLY A 295 -0.64 -13.87 1.87
N PHE A 296 -0.84 -13.98 3.18
CA PHE A 296 -0.48 -12.91 4.11
C PHE A 296 0.99 -12.99 4.50
N GLU A 297 1.63 -11.83 4.57
CA GLU A 297 2.98 -11.65 5.05
C GLU A 297 2.96 -10.93 6.41
N GLU A 298 3.92 -11.28 7.29
CA GLU A 298 4.09 -10.61 8.57
C GLU A 298 4.59 -9.18 8.34
N LEU A 299 3.78 -8.19 8.75
CA LEU A 299 4.06 -6.77 8.54
C LEU A 299 4.85 -6.18 9.69
N LEU A 300 4.37 -6.39 10.91
CA LEU A 300 4.89 -5.77 12.13
C LEU A 300 4.64 -6.70 13.33
N GLU A 301 5.63 -6.81 14.21
CA GLU A 301 5.47 -7.34 15.56
C GLU A 301 5.48 -6.17 16.57
N PHE A 302 4.41 -6.06 17.35
CA PHE A 302 4.30 -5.15 18.49
C PHE A 302 4.31 -5.94 19.80
N ARG A 303 5.06 -5.43 20.79
CA ARG A 303 5.17 -6.01 22.13
C ARG A 303 4.68 -4.98 23.15
N PRO A 304 3.54 -5.21 23.81
CA PRO A 304 3.09 -4.35 24.91
C PRO A 304 4.17 -4.24 25.99
N GLU A 305 4.42 -3.03 26.46
CA GLU A 305 5.52 -2.79 27.39
C GLU A 305 5.21 -3.33 28.79
N GLY A 306 6.14 -4.10 29.37
CA GLY A 306 6.00 -4.63 30.74
C GLY A 306 5.35 -6.00 30.85
N GLU A 307 4.95 -6.60 29.72
CA GLU A 307 4.38 -7.93 29.68
C GLU A 307 5.34 -8.91 29.02
N SER A 308 5.68 -9.97 29.75
CA SER A 308 6.81 -10.82 29.38
C SER A 308 6.54 -11.72 28.17
N HIS A 309 5.30 -11.76 27.66
CA HIS A 309 4.83 -12.93 26.91
C HIS A 309 3.85 -12.62 25.76
N LEU A 310 2.87 -11.73 25.91
CA LEU A 310 1.90 -11.43 24.85
C LEU A 310 2.58 -10.71 23.68
N ARG A 311 2.27 -11.14 22.45
CA ARG A 311 2.77 -10.52 21.22
C ARG A 311 1.63 -10.23 20.28
N VAL A 312 1.64 -9.04 19.69
CA VAL A 312 0.68 -8.62 18.67
C VAL A 312 1.40 -8.58 17.34
N TYR A 313 0.80 -9.17 16.31
CA TYR A 313 1.31 -9.17 14.96
C TYR A 313 0.28 -8.57 14.02
N PHE A 314 0.75 -7.79 13.06
CA PHE A 314 -0.04 -7.39 11.91
C PHE A 314 0.42 -8.21 10.71
N TYR A 315 -0.54 -8.74 9.97
CA TYR A 315 -0.32 -9.47 8.74
C TYR A 315 -1.01 -8.71 7.61
N ILE A 316 -0.31 -8.49 6.51
CA ILE A 316 -0.85 -7.81 5.33
C ILE A 316 -0.82 -8.75 4.14
N ARG A 317 -1.86 -8.70 3.31
CA ARG A 317 -1.89 -9.35 2.02
C ARG A 317 -1.72 -8.30 0.93
N LYS A 318 -0.57 -8.32 0.24
CA LYS A 318 -0.17 -7.26 -0.70
C LYS A 318 -1.13 -7.01 -1.85
N ARG A 319 -1.85 -8.04 -2.32
CA ARG A 319 -2.75 -7.93 -3.49
C ARG A 319 -3.95 -7.02 -3.28
N ASP A 320 -4.41 -6.88 -2.04
CA ASP A 320 -5.62 -6.12 -1.69
C ASP A 320 -5.45 -5.28 -0.43
N SER A 321 -4.18 -5.10 0.01
CA SER A 321 -3.80 -4.45 1.25
C SER A 321 -4.58 -4.96 2.47
N HIS A 322 -5.14 -6.17 2.42
CA HIS A 322 -6.01 -6.65 3.48
C HIS A 322 -5.19 -6.93 4.73
N VAL A 323 -5.61 -6.36 5.86
CA VAL A 323 -4.85 -6.47 7.10
C VAL A 323 -5.59 -7.32 8.12
N ARG A 324 -4.85 -8.21 8.78
CA ARG A 324 -5.33 -8.98 9.92
C ARG A 324 -4.43 -8.75 11.12
N ILE A 325 -5.03 -8.60 12.28
CA ILE A 325 -4.34 -8.63 13.57
C ILE A 325 -4.29 -10.07 14.07
N LEU A 326 -3.15 -10.45 14.64
CA LEU A 326 -2.92 -11.74 15.28
C LEU A 326 -2.31 -11.50 16.67
N ILE A 327 -2.97 -11.97 17.72
CA ILE A 327 -2.42 -11.95 19.08
C ILE A 327 -1.95 -13.36 19.44
N LYS A 328 -0.71 -13.46 19.91
CA LYS A 328 -0.11 -14.66 20.45
C LYS A 328 0.01 -14.54 21.97
N VAL A 329 -0.60 -15.46 22.68
CA VAL A 329 -0.50 -15.58 24.15
C VAL A 329 0.27 -16.86 24.46
N PRO A 330 1.56 -16.79 24.83
CA PRO A 330 2.33 -17.98 25.12
C PRO A 330 2.04 -18.49 26.53
N HIS A 331 2.04 -19.81 26.66
CA HIS A 331 1.85 -20.51 27.93
C HIS A 331 3.15 -21.20 28.35
N ARG A 332 3.32 -21.39 29.66
CA ARG A 332 4.50 -22.09 30.20
C ARG A 332 4.43 -23.61 30.05
N SER A 333 3.21 -24.16 30.07
CA SER A 333 2.96 -25.61 30.11
C SER A 333 2.31 -26.18 28.85
N ARG A 334 1.79 -25.33 27.96
CA ARG A 334 1.10 -25.75 26.72
C ARG A 334 1.55 -24.89 25.53
N SER A 335 1.13 -25.29 24.33
CA SER A 335 1.33 -24.50 23.11
C SER A 335 0.74 -23.09 23.26
N SER A 336 1.29 -22.13 22.53
CA SER A 336 0.75 -20.76 22.55
C SER A 336 -0.66 -20.73 21.95
N ASP A 337 -1.52 -19.88 22.52
CA ASP A 337 -2.83 -19.59 21.93
C ASP A 337 -2.67 -18.46 20.92
N TYR A 338 -3.38 -18.59 19.81
CA TYR A 338 -3.38 -17.63 18.71
C TYR A 338 -4.79 -17.14 18.45
N TYR A 339 -4.95 -15.83 18.28
CA TYR A 339 -6.23 -15.17 18.07
C TYR A 339 -6.11 -14.24 16.88
N THR A 340 -6.95 -14.38 15.86
CA THR A 340 -6.86 -13.56 14.64
C THR A 340 -8.19 -12.93 14.26
N LEU A 341 -8.14 -11.68 13.82
CA LEU A 341 -9.31 -10.95 13.34
C LEU A 341 -8.93 -10.04 12.16
N PRO A 342 -9.78 -9.89 11.12
CA PRO A 342 -9.63 -8.82 10.14
C PRO A 342 -9.69 -7.45 10.81
N LEU A 343 -8.82 -6.53 10.39
CA LEU A 343 -8.76 -5.19 10.97
C LEU A 343 -10.05 -4.39 10.72
N SER A 344 -10.76 -4.69 9.64
CA SER A 344 -12.08 -4.14 9.32
C SER A 344 -13.19 -4.49 10.32
N LEU A 345 -12.99 -5.50 11.17
CA LEU A 345 -13.96 -5.89 12.21
C LEU A 345 -13.52 -5.47 13.62
N VAL A 346 -12.41 -4.75 13.73
CA VAL A 346 -11.86 -4.26 15.00
C VAL A 346 -12.26 -2.81 15.17
N ASP A 347 -12.94 -2.54 16.27
CA ASP A 347 -13.25 -1.20 16.78
C ASP A 347 -12.35 -0.94 18.00
N VAL A 348 -11.85 0.29 18.17
CA VAL A 348 -10.85 0.58 19.21
C VAL A 348 -11.30 1.70 20.13
N GLN A 349 -11.30 1.43 21.43
CA GLN A 349 -11.61 2.44 22.43
C GLN A 349 -10.49 2.56 23.44
N ARG A 350 -10.14 3.79 23.81
CA ARG A 350 -9.25 4.03 24.93
C ARG A 350 -10.00 3.97 26.26
N ASP A 351 -9.40 3.30 27.23
CA ASP A 351 -9.81 3.34 28.62
C ASP A 351 -8.57 3.58 29.49
N GLY A 352 -8.33 4.83 29.85
CA GLY A 352 -7.14 5.25 30.61
C GLY A 352 -5.83 4.88 29.92
N SER A 353 -5.10 3.93 30.50
CA SER A 353 -3.80 3.46 29.99
C SER A 353 -3.92 2.22 29.08
N CYS A 354 -5.14 1.84 28.74
CA CYS A 354 -5.44 0.66 27.94
C CYS A 354 -6.14 1.02 26.62
N LEU A 355 -5.94 0.18 25.60
CA LEU A 355 -6.78 0.13 24.41
C LEU A 355 -7.61 -1.16 24.45
N CYS A 356 -8.92 -0.98 24.42
CA CYS A 356 -9.91 -2.04 24.30
C CYS A 356 -10.22 -2.23 22.81
N LEU A 357 -9.87 -3.40 22.28
CA LEU A 357 -10.22 -3.82 20.93
C LEU A 357 -11.53 -4.60 20.99
N TYR A 358 -12.57 -4.09 20.35
CA TYR A 358 -13.87 -4.74 20.24
C TYR A 358 -14.03 -5.40 18.88
N ARG A 359 -14.64 -6.58 18.87
CA ARG A 359 -15.05 -7.26 17.64
C ARG A 359 -16.49 -6.88 17.32
N GLN A 360 -16.71 -6.33 16.14
CA GLN A 360 -18.04 -6.10 15.61
C GLN A 360 -18.66 -7.43 15.13
N ARG A 361 -19.86 -7.77 15.60
CA ARG A 361 -20.63 -8.94 15.11
C ARG A 361 -21.60 -8.51 14.02
N ARG A 362 -21.54 -9.16 12.84
CA ARG A 362 -22.53 -8.92 11.78
C ARG A 362 -23.93 -9.26 12.28
N GLY A 363 -24.83 -8.27 12.33
CA GLY A 363 -26.26 -8.45 12.62
C GLY A 363 -26.74 -8.10 14.04
N LYS A 364 -25.85 -7.77 14.99
CA LYS A 364 -26.23 -7.23 16.30
C LYS A 364 -25.30 -6.06 16.64
N ASN A 365 -25.84 -4.97 17.18
CA ASN A 365 -25.09 -3.81 17.71
C ASN A 365 -24.32 -4.16 19.02
N GLU A 366 -23.85 -5.41 19.14
CA GLU A 366 -23.12 -5.91 20.29
C GLU A 366 -21.63 -5.96 19.93
N ASN A 367 -20.90 -4.92 20.33
CA ASN A 367 -19.45 -4.92 20.35
C ASN A 367 -18.97 -5.80 21.51
N VAL A 368 -18.22 -6.86 21.20
CA VAL A 368 -17.69 -7.77 22.22
C VAL A 368 -16.21 -7.49 22.40
N LEU A 369 -15.76 -7.31 23.64
CA LEU A 369 -14.34 -7.13 23.94
C LEU A 369 -13.55 -8.32 23.41
N TRP A 370 -12.61 -8.06 22.52
CA TRP A 370 -11.77 -9.06 21.86
C TRP A 370 -10.36 -9.07 22.43
N ALA A 371 -9.79 -7.90 22.72
CA ALA A 371 -8.51 -7.81 23.40
C ALA A 371 -8.41 -6.53 24.23
N LEU A 372 -7.63 -6.60 25.30
CA LEU A 372 -7.21 -5.46 26.10
C LEU A 372 -5.70 -5.34 25.94
N LEU A 373 -5.20 -4.16 25.58
CA LEU A 373 -3.77 -3.87 25.45
C LEU A 373 -3.39 -2.73 26.40
N THR A 374 -2.46 -2.98 27.30
CA THR A 374 -1.99 -2.00 28.30
C THR A 374 -0.71 -1.32 27.82
N PHE A 375 -0.65 -0.01 27.98
CA PHE A 375 0.47 0.82 27.56
C PHE A 375 1.07 1.57 28.75
N LYS A 376 2.39 1.77 28.72
CA LYS A 376 3.10 2.56 29.74
C LYS A 376 3.28 4.01 29.35
N THR A 377 3.17 4.32 28.07
CA THR A 377 3.55 5.60 27.48
C THR A 377 2.44 6.07 26.55
N MET A 378 2.20 7.38 26.55
CA MET A 378 1.18 7.96 25.67
C MET A 378 1.55 7.80 24.20
N GLU A 379 2.85 7.92 23.90
CA GLU A 379 3.39 7.76 22.55
C GLU A 379 3.12 6.36 22.00
N ALA A 380 3.35 5.30 22.79
CA ALA A 380 3.10 3.94 22.34
C ALA A 380 1.60 3.67 22.13
N LEU A 381 0.75 4.18 23.03
CA LEU A 381 -0.71 4.04 22.95
C LEU A 381 -1.26 4.67 21.68
N VAL A 382 -0.97 5.96 21.46
CA VAL A 382 -1.44 6.71 20.28
C VAL A 382 -0.83 6.14 19.00
N THR A 383 0.46 5.78 19.00
CA THR A 383 1.11 5.20 17.81
C THR A 383 0.44 3.89 17.43
N PHE A 384 0.10 3.03 18.40
CA PHE A 384 -0.61 1.79 18.13
C PHE A 384 -2.01 2.04 17.56
N HIS A 385 -2.78 2.94 18.19
CA HIS A 385 -4.12 3.32 17.73
C HIS A 385 -4.10 3.87 16.30
N HIS A 386 -3.25 4.85 16.02
CA HIS A 386 -3.12 5.43 14.68
C HIS A 386 -2.60 4.45 13.63
N THR A 387 -1.67 3.55 14.00
CA THR A 387 -1.20 2.50 13.08
C THR A 387 -2.36 1.59 12.68
N LEU A 388 -3.23 1.23 13.62
CA LEU A 388 -4.41 0.42 13.34
C LEU A 388 -5.39 1.16 12.42
N LEU A 389 -5.70 2.42 12.71
CA LEU A 389 -6.58 3.23 11.87
C LEU A 389 -6.04 3.40 10.44
N ALA A 390 -4.74 3.72 10.30
CA ALA A 390 -4.10 3.89 9.01
C ALA A 390 -4.12 2.60 8.18
N LEU A 391 -3.72 1.47 8.77
CA LEU A 391 -3.77 0.17 8.11
C LEU A 391 -5.19 -0.23 7.70
N ARG A 392 -6.20 0.05 8.55
CA ARG A 392 -7.60 -0.25 8.24
C ARG A 392 -8.14 0.62 7.10
N SER A 393 -7.75 1.89 7.03
CA SER A 393 -8.18 2.78 5.96
C SER A 393 -7.63 2.40 4.58
N GLN A 394 -6.48 1.72 4.56
CA GLN A 394 -5.78 1.24 3.37
C GLN A 394 -6.26 -0.15 2.92
N ASP A 395 -7.15 -0.80 3.68
CA ASP A 395 -7.66 -2.14 3.41
C ASP A 395 -8.75 -2.11 2.32
N LEU A 396 -8.39 -2.53 1.10
CA LEU A 396 -9.27 -2.52 -0.07
C LEU A 396 -10.27 -3.70 -0.08
N ALA A 397 -10.03 -4.74 0.72
CA ALA A 397 -10.92 -5.90 0.80
C ALA A 397 -12.13 -5.65 1.73
N SER A 398 -12.22 -4.45 2.31
CA SER A 398 -13.25 -4.11 3.28
C SER A 398 -14.52 -3.57 2.59
N ASP A 399 -15.34 -4.47 2.04
CA ASP A 399 -16.72 -4.19 1.58
C ASP A 399 -17.64 -3.67 2.71
N ALA A 400 -17.14 -3.66 3.94
CA ALA A 400 -17.76 -3.14 5.13
C ALA A 400 -16.93 -1.97 5.68
N LYS A 401 -16.79 -0.87 4.92
CA LYS A 401 -16.62 0.43 5.57
C LYS A 401 -17.92 0.72 6.30
N GLY A 402 -18.03 0.26 7.54
CA GLY A 402 -19.10 0.71 8.41
C GLY A 402 -18.91 2.21 8.59
N ASP A 403 -19.83 3.01 8.04
CA ASP A 403 -19.99 4.46 8.26
C ASP A 403 -20.18 4.84 9.76
N ASN A 404 -19.88 3.94 10.69
CA ASN A 404 -20.33 3.93 12.07
C ASN A 404 -19.29 3.41 13.06
N LEU A 405 -17.99 3.51 12.74
CA LEU A 405 -16.91 3.23 13.70
C LEU A 405 -16.57 4.52 14.46
N SER A 406 -16.87 4.53 15.76
CA SER A 406 -16.69 5.66 16.67
C SER A 406 -15.31 5.66 17.34
N ASP A 407 -14.26 5.27 16.62
CA ASP A 407 -12.90 5.06 17.14
C ASP A 407 -11.84 5.97 16.55
N CYS A 408 -12.23 6.98 15.77
CA CYS A 408 -11.28 7.94 15.20
C CYS A 408 -10.62 8.82 16.25
N GLU A 409 -11.23 8.97 17.43
CA GLU A 409 -10.82 9.86 18.50
C GLU A 409 -10.56 9.05 19.78
N LEU A 410 -9.48 9.38 20.49
CA LEU A 410 -9.17 8.74 21.76
C LEU A 410 -9.94 9.44 22.89
N ILE A 411 -10.61 8.65 23.71
CA ILE A 411 -11.24 9.12 24.95
C ILE A 411 -10.13 9.64 25.88
N ASP A 412 -10.45 10.62 26.73
CA ASP A 412 -9.52 11.34 27.63
C ASP A 412 -8.58 12.34 26.92
N GLU A 413 -8.79 12.66 25.64
CA GLU A 413 -8.13 13.78 24.96
C GLU A 413 -9.11 14.92 24.68
N VAL A 414 -8.62 16.17 24.79
CA VAL A 414 -9.38 17.39 24.44
C VAL A 414 -8.75 18.04 23.22
N GLU A 415 -9.60 18.43 22.26
CA GLU A 415 -9.16 19.23 21.11
C GLU A 415 -8.89 20.66 21.58
N LEU A 416 -7.62 21.07 21.55
CA LEU A 416 -7.21 22.45 21.82
C LEU A 416 -7.35 23.34 20.59
N TYR A 417 -7.21 22.76 19.40
CA TYR A 417 -7.28 23.49 18.14
C TYR A 417 -7.62 22.56 16.98
N GLY A 418 -8.42 23.09 16.04
CA GLY A 418 -8.78 22.42 14.80
C GLY A 418 -8.72 23.30 13.57
N GLY A 419 -7.71 23.09 12.74
CA GLY A 419 -7.51 23.84 11.50
C GLY A 419 -7.53 22.97 10.24
N LYS A 420 -7.52 23.63 9.08
CA LYS A 420 -7.27 23.00 7.78
C LYS A 420 -5.92 23.47 7.26
N ILE A 421 -5.07 22.54 6.88
CA ILE A 421 -3.74 22.79 6.37
C ILE A 421 -3.61 22.25 4.96
N ASN A 422 -2.78 22.92 4.16
CA ASN A 422 -2.24 22.38 2.93
C ASN A 422 -0.93 21.67 3.29
N ASP A 423 -0.89 20.36 3.10
CA ASP A 423 0.26 19.51 3.43
C ASP A 423 0.44 18.50 2.30
N ASP A 424 1.65 18.42 1.74
CA ASP A 424 1.97 17.65 0.52
C ASP A 424 1.06 17.92 -0.69
N GLY A 425 0.55 19.17 -0.82
CA GLY A 425 -0.36 19.55 -1.90
C GLY A 425 -1.80 19.04 -1.76
N TYR A 426 -2.13 18.41 -0.63
CA TYR A 426 -3.48 17.95 -0.29
C TYR A 426 -4.03 18.70 0.91
N LEU A 427 -5.37 18.76 0.99
CA LEU A 427 -6.06 19.36 2.12
C LEU A 427 -6.14 18.36 3.28
N HIS A 428 -5.46 18.68 4.38
CA HIS A 428 -5.48 17.90 5.62
C HIS A 428 -6.15 18.67 6.75
N GLY A 429 -6.77 17.93 7.67
CA GLY A 429 -7.22 18.47 8.95
C GLY A 429 -6.07 18.41 9.94
N LEU A 430 -5.65 19.54 10.49
CA LEU A 430 -4.69 19.60 11.58
C LEU A 430 -5.46 19.72 12.90
N ARG A 431 -5.08 18.91 13.87
CA ARG A 431 -5.66 18.87 15.21
C ARG A 431 -4.56 18.90 16.27
N ILE A 432 -4.81 19.65 17.33
CA ILE A 432 -3.98 19.67 18.53
C ILE A 432 -4.78 19.05 19.66
N TRP A 433 -4.24 17.98 20.23
CA TRP A 433 -4.88 17.23 21.31
C TRP A 433 -4.05 17.38 22.59
N GLU A 434 -4.74 17.54 23.71
CA GLU A 434 -4.15 17.46 25.05
C GLU A 434 -4.78 16.30 25.82
N ASP A 435 -3.93 15.42 26.34
CA ASP A 435 -4.35 14.33 27.21
C ASP A 435 -4.72 14.83 28.60
N GLN A 436 -5.96 14.61 29.05
CA GLN A 436 -6.47 15.13 30.31
C GLN A 436 -5.75 14.56 31.55
N LYS A 437 -5.18 13.36 31.45
CA LYS A 437 -4.56 12.66 32.59
C LYS A 437 -3.09 13.00 32.76
N THR A 438 -2.36 13.17 31.66
CA THR A 438 -0.91 13.38 31.65
C THR A 438 -0.51 14.80 31.25
N GLY A 439 -1.42 15.58 30.65
CA GLY A 439 -1.10 16.88 30.05
C GLY A 439 -0.25 16.76 28.78
N ALA A 440 -0.11 15.56 28.22
CA ALA A 440 0.64 15.34 26.99
C ALA A 440 -0.06 16.05 25.83
N VAL A 441 0.65 16.95 25.15
CA VAL A 441 0.12 17.63 23.96
C VAL A 441 0.69 16.98 22.70
N ARG A 442 -0.16 16.72 21.71
CA ARG A 442 0.23 16.15 20.42
C ARG A 442 -0.45 16.85 19.25
N LEU A 443 0.24 16.85 18.12
CA LEU A 443 -0.26 17.23 16.81
C LEU A 443 -0.72 16.00 16.05
N GLN A 444 -1.80 16.13 15.29
CA GLN A 444 -2.27 15.12 14.35
C GLN A 444 -2.69 15.79 13.06
N ALA A 445 -2.17 15.31 11.94
CA ALA A 445 -2.77 15.58 10.64
C ALA A 445 -3.52 14.35 10.16
N SER A 446 -4.71 14.57 9.64
CA SER A 446 -5.54 13.55 9.04
C SER A 446 -6.05 13.99 7.67
N VAL A 447 -6.42 13.03 6.82
CA VAL A 447 -7.07 13.32 5.54
C VAL A 447 -8.39 14.06 5.80
N HIS A 448 -8.58 15.24 5.19
CA HIS A 448 -9.74 16.10 5.47
C HIS A 448 -11.03 15.64 4.78
N GLY A 449 -10.94 14.91 3.67
CA GLY A 449 -12.11 14.50 2.89
C GLY A 449 -11.88 13.26 2.03
N GLY A 450 -12.95 12.78 1.39
CA GLY A 450 -12.94 11.54 0.60
C GLY A 450 -13.08 10.28 1.45
N GLU A 451 -12.90 9.13 0.82
CA GLU A 451 -13.15 7.82 1.44
C GLU A 451 -12.18 7.45 2.57
N MET A 452 -11.08 8.19 2.72
CA MET A 452 -10.10 8.06 3.81
C MET A 452 -10.24 9.19 4.84
N GLY A 453 -11.34 9.95 4.83
CA GLY A 453 -11.57 11.04 5.78
C GLY A 453 -11.30 10.63 7.23
N ARG A 454 -10.60 11.48 7.98
CA ARG A 454 -10.14 11.26 9.37
C ARG A 454 -9.03 10.22 9.56
N THR A 455 -8.55 9.59 8.50
CA THR A 455 -7.37 8.71 8.58
C THR A 455 -6.15 9.51 9.00
N PRO A 456 -5.39 9.07 10.04
CA PRO A 456 -4.18 9.75 10.45
C PRO A 456 -3.09 9.62 9.38
N VAL A 457 -2.54 10.75 8.94
CA VAL A 457 -1.39 10.81 8.02
C VAL A 457 -0.10 10.85 8.81
N TRP A 458 -0.06 11.70 9.84
CA TRP A 458 1.06 11.76 10.76
C TRP A 458 0.62 12.28 12.14
N THR A 459 1.40 11.93 13.16
CA THR A 459 1.26 12.51 14.50
C THR A 459 2.63 12.89 15.04
N ALA A 460 2.68 13.90 15.91
CA ALA A 460 3.92 14.31 16.56
C ALA A 460 3.63 14.75 17.99
N PHE A 461 4.54 14.42 18.91
CA PHE A 461 4.41 14.77 20.32
C PHE A 461 5.26 16.00 20.63
N PHE A 462 4.74 16.89 21.47
CA PHE A 462 5.54 17.99 21.99
C PHE A 462 6.46 17.49 23.10
N ASN A 463 7.75 17.80 22.96
CA ASN A 463 8.71 17.54 24.02
C ASN A 463 8.74 18.74 24.97
N HIS A 464 8.71 18.51 26.27
CA HIS A 464 8.85 19.54 27.30
C HIS A 464 10.20 20.28 27.21
N ASN A 465 11.17 19.73 26.47
CA ASN A 465 12.48 20.31 26.21
C ASN A 465 12.59 21.05 24.86
N LEU A 466 11.48 21.48 24.26
CA LEU A 466 11.52 22.26 23.03
C LEU A 466 12.14 23.65 23.29
N GLU A 467 13.17 23.99 22.52
CA GLU A 467 13.83 25.29 22.60
C GLU A 467 12.83 26.43 22.34
N LYS A 468 13.05 27.62 22.92
CA LYS A 468 12.13 28.78 22.79
C LYS A 468 11.79 29.20 21.35
N ASN A 469 12.56 28.75 20.35
CA ASN A 469 12.37 29.05 18.93
C ASN A 469 11.92 27.83 18.10
N TRP A 470 11.27 26.85 18.74
CA TRP A 470 10.79 25.64 18.07
C TRP A 470 9.67 25.92 17.05
N ILE A 471 8.98 27.05 17.18
CA ILE A 471 7.96 27.52 16.25
C ILE A 471 8.37 28.88 15.70
N LYS A 472 8.31 29.05 14.38
CA LYS A 472 8.55 30.33 13.71
C LYS A 472 7.46 30.55 12.66
N SER A 473 6.75 31.67 12.75
CA SER A 473 5.90 32.13 11.65
C SER A 473 6.80 32.70 10.55
N GLU A 474 6.66 32.15 9.35
CA GLU A 474 7.34 32.62 8.14
C GLU A 474 6.49 33.69 7.44
N ASP A 475 5.17 33.49 7.41
CA ASP A 475 4.17 34.45 6.98
C ASP A 475 2.86 34.27 7.79
N SER A 476 1.78 34.94 7.40
CA SER A 476 0.47 34.90 8.08
C SER A 476 -0.28 33.56 7.98
N LYS A 477 0.19 32.63 7.15
CA LYS A 477 -0.38 31.31 6.89
C LYS A 477 0.63 30.18 7.06
N THR A 478 1.92 30.47 7.18
CA THR A 478 2.97 29.46 7.17
C THR A 478 3.71 29.44 8.49
N LEU A 479 3.67 28.28 9.17
CA LEU A 479 4.44 28.00 10.38
C LEU A 479 5.54 27.00 10.07
N VAL A 480 6.76 27.30 10.53
CA VAL A 480 7.90 26.39 10.51
C VAL A 480 8.10 25.83 11.91
N LEU A 481 7.92 24.51 12.03
CA LEU A 481 8.14 23.76 13.27
C LEU A 481 9.52 23.09 13.22
N ARG A 482 10.43 23.58 14.06
CA ARG A 482 11.79 23.06 14.21
C ARG A 482 11.80 21.88 15.17
N HIS A 483 12.68 20.90 14.90
CA HIS A 483 12.91 19.72 15.74
C HIS A 483 11.68 18.82 16.01
N LEU A 484 10.54 19.07 15.35
CA LEU A 484 9.39 18.19 15.39
C LEU A 484 9.73 16.88 14.68
N LYS A 485 9.56 15.76 15.37
CA LYS A 485 9.76 14.41 14.81
C LYS A 485 8.42 13.74 14.61
N PRO A 486 7.80 13.88 13.42
CA PRO A 486 6.53 13.23 13.16
C PRO A 486 6.70 11.74 12.90
N ILE A 487 5.73 10.98 13.40
CA ILE A 487 5.47 9.60 13.02
C ILE A 487 4.53 9.64 11.83
N ILE A 488 4.97 9.09 10.69
CA ILE A 488 4.24 9.10 9.43
C ILE A 488 3.60 7.72 9.23
N PHE A 489 2.32 7.69 8.90
CA PHE A 489 1.50 6.46 8.76
C PHE A 489 1.19 6.12 7.29
N MET A 490 2.04 6.58 6.38
CA MET A 490 1.92 6.40 4.93
C MET A 490 3.30 6.12 4.32
N SER A 491 3.31 5.57 3.10
CA SER A 491 4.56 5.37 2.35
C SER A 491 5.20 6.70 1.98
N GLU A 492 6.53 6.76 1.90
CA GLU A 492 7.25 7.93 1.38
C GLU A 492 6.91 8.24 -0.09
N GLU A 493 6.37 7.26 -0.81
CA GLU A 493 5.89 7.44 -2.20
C GLU A 493 4.53 8.13 -2.30
N ASP A 494 3.76 8.09 -1.21
CA ASP A 494 2.39 8.60 -1.09
C ASP A 494 2.30 9.88 -0.24
N TYR A 495 3.32 10.14 0.59
CA TYR A 495 3.40 11.33 1.42
C TYR A 495 4.83 11.89 1.47
N VAL A 496 5.02 13.07 0.90
CA VAL A 496 6.26 13.84 0.98
C VAL A 496 6.11 14.94 2.03
N SER A 497 6.75 14.76 3.19
CA SER A 497 6.70 15.73 4.27
C SER A 497 7.27 17.09 3.81
N PRO A 498 6.48 18.19 3.80
CA PRO A 498 6.96 19.52 3.49
C PRO A 498 7.97 19.97 4.56
N ARG A 499 9.23 20.13 4.15
CA ARG A 499 10.34 20.50 5.04
C ARG A 499 11.27 21.47 4.34
N ASN A 500 11.75 22.47 5.06
CA ASN A 500 12.86 23.32 4.65
C ASN A 500 14.11 23.01 5.49
N SER A 501 15.21 23.74 5.25
CA SER A 501 16.45 23.61 6.03
C SER A 501 16.29 23.87 7.53
N TYR A 502 15.18 24.48 7.95
CA TYR A 502 14.92 24.87 9.34
C TYR A 502 13.98 23.90 10.07
N GLY A 503 13.12 23.18 9.37
CA GLY A 503 12.15 22.29 9.99
C GLY A 503 10.99 21.94 9.07
N ARG A 504 9.90 21.47 9.69
CA ARG A 504 8.67 21.13 8.97
C ARG A 504 7.85 22.37 8.70
N ILE A 505 7.26 22.46 7.51
CA ILE A 505 6.36 23.54 7.14
C ILE A 505 4.92 23.09 7.36
N ILE A 506 4.10 23.96 7.94
CA ILE A 506 2.64 23.83 8.04
C ILE A 506 2.03 25.07 7.41
N GLU A 507 1.33 24.90 6.29
CA GLU A 507 0.63 25.97 5.58
C GLU A 507 -0.87 25.90 5.91
N PHE A 508 -1.42 26.97 6.50
CA PHE A 508 -2.82 27.09 6.85
C PHE A 508 -3.63 27.67 5.69
N LYS A 509 -4.82 27.11 5.44
CA LYS A 509 -5.68 27.58 4.34
C LYS A 509 -6.27 28.98 4.60
N SER A 510 -6.50 29.33 5.86
CA SER A 510 -7.06 30.62 6.28
C SER A 510 -6.05 31.41 7.12
N SER A 511 -5.97 32.72 6.92
CA SER A 511 -5.16 33.65 7.74
C SER A 511 -5.81 33.98 9.10
N SER A 512 -7.02 33.49 9.35
CA SER A 512 -7.70 33.57 10.64
C SER A 512 -7.95 32.15 11.15
N GLY A 513 -7.19 31.74 12.16
CA GLY A 513 -7.57 30.61 13.01
C GLY A 513 -8.73 31.05 13.89
N GLU A 514 -9.84 30.33 13.84
CA GLU A 514 -10.78 30.26 14.96
C GLU A 514 -10.32 29.19 15.94
#